data_AF-A0A939LN37-F1
#
_entry.id   AF-A0A939LN37-F1
#
_cell.length_a   1.000
_cell.length_b   1.000
_cell.length_c   1.000
_cell.angle_alpha   90.00
_cell.angle_beta   90.00
_cell.angle_gamma   90.00
#
_symmetry.space_group_name_H-M   'P 1'
#
loop_
_entity.id
_entity.type
_entity.pdbx_description
1 polymer ?
#
loop_
_entity_poly.entity_id
_entity_poly.type
_entity_poly.pdbx_seq_one_letter_code
_entity_poly.pdbx_strand_id
1 'polypeptide(L)'
;MTTDRYGRDVLASPREPRRPTSRPVPAETGLVVEEVTSGWVGAVLRVEKSGGMHVVVLEDRHARTRTFPLGPGFWVEGAPVVLTAPAGPAAPSAPSRTASGSVAVHGARARVARGGRIWVEGRHDAELVERVWGDDLRLEGVVVEMLDGVDDLAGAVREFAPGPGRRLGVLVDHLVPGSKESRIAADAMRVARPDALLVLGHPYVDVWQAVRPERVGLTSWPTIDRGTEWKRGILDELGWPAQSQADVARAWQRILGTVRDYRDLEPTLLGRVEELIDFVTADPLPT
;
A
#
# COMPACT_ATOMS: atom_id res chain seq x y z
N MET A 1 -15.40 40.34 78.15
CA MET A 1 -15.56 39.76 76.79
C MET A 1 -16.99 39.28 76.66
N THR A 2 -17.79 40.02 75.92
CA THR A 2 -19.25 39.85 75.84
C THR A 2 -19.56 38.75 74.82
N THR A 3 -20.21 37.69 75.29
CA THR A 3 -20.73 36.58 74.47
C THR A 3 -21.98 37.06 73.74
N ASP A 4 -21.90 37.13 72.41
CA ASP A 4 -23.07 37.37 71.56
C ASP A 4 -24.00 36.14 71.61
N ARG A 5 -25.25 36.38 72.05
CA ARG A 5 -26.32 35.39 72.25
C ARG A 5 -27.36 35.39 71.14
N TYR A 6 -27.15 36.09 70.03
CA TYR A 6 -28.08 36.08 68.89
C TYR A 6 -27.35 35.84 67.55
N GLY A 7 -27.20 34.55 67.25
CA GLY A 7 -27.23 33.88 65.94
C GLY A 7 -26.75 34.60 64.67
N ARG A 8 -25.86 33.93 63.93
CA ARG A 8 -25.59 34.22 62.51
C ARG A 8 -26.90 34.33 61.73
N ASP A 9 -27.07 35.45 61.05
CA ASP A 9 -28.08 35.67 60.04
C ASP A 9 -28.02 34.55 58.97
N VAL A 10 -29.03 33.67 58.99
CA VAL A 10 -29.18 32.53 58.08
C VAL A 10 -29.60 32.94 56.67
N LEU A 11 -29.86 34.23 56.41
CA LEU A 11 -30.23 34.78 55.10
C LEU A 11 -29.09 35.53 54.41
N ALA A 12 -27.92 35.68 55.04
CA ALA A 12 -26.81 36.50 54.52
C ALA A 12 -25.95 35.83 53.41
N SER A 13 -26.48 34.87 52.64
CA SER A 13 -25.76 34.32 51.48
C SER A 13 -26.69 33.74 50.41
N PRO A 14 -26.97 34.46 49.31
CA PRO A 14 -27.41 33.82 48.09
C PRO A 14 -26.18 33.17 47.44
N ARG A 15 -25.89 31.90 47.77
CA ARG A 15 -25.04 31.09 46.90
C ARG A 15 -25.87 30.79 45.65
N GLU A 16 -25.63 31.52 44.57
CA GLU A 16 -26.08 31.08 43.24
C GLU A 16 -25.56 29.65 43.02
N PRO A 17 -26.44 28.65 42.77
CA PRO A 17 -25.98 27.33 42.40
C PRO A 17 -25.19 27.45 41.09
N ARG A 18 -23.89 27.12 41.13
CA ARG A 18 -23.05 27.03 39.94
C ARG A 18 -23.78 26.16 38.92
N ARG A 19 -24.22 26.76 37.81
CA ARG A 19 -24.85 26.00 36.72
C ARG A 19 -23.90 24.87 36.32
N PRO A 20 -24.39 23.61 36.22
CA PRO A 20 -23.54 22.51 35.77
C PRO A 20 -23.05 22.83 34.36
N THR A 21 -21.73 22.85 34.18
CA THR A 21 -21.12 23.08 32.86
C THR A 21 -21.26 21.81 32.02
N SER A 22 -21.88 21.91 30.86
CA SER A 22 -21.99 20.79 29.93
C SER A 22 -20.59 20.36 29.46
N ARG A 23 -20.31 19.05 29.51
CA ARG A 23 -19.09 18.47 28.93
C ARG A 23 -19.36 17.88 27.54
N PRO A 24 -18.42 17.96 26.59
CA PRO A 24 -18.54 17.23 25.34
C PRO A 24 -18.54 15.72 25.60
N VAL A 25 -19.46 14.99 24.99
CA VAL A 25 -19.56 13.53 25.06
C VAL A 25 -19.79 12.98 23.64
N PRO A 26 -18.93 12.08 23.14
CA PRO A 26 -19.17 11.45 21.84
C PRO A 26 -20.45 10.60 21.87
N ALA A 27 -21.30 10.75 20.84
CA ALA A 27 -22.52 9.96 20.69
C ALA A 27 -22.19 8.54 20.20
N GLU A 28 -21.53 7.75 21.05
CA GLU A 28 -21.19 6.35 20.78
C GLU A 28 -22.43 5.46 20.77
N THR A 29 -22.49 4.47 19.87
CA THR A 29 -23.58 3.51 19.83
C THR A 29 -23.77 2.83 21.19
N GLY A 30 -25.00 2.80 21.68
CA GLY A 30 -25.37 2.25 22.98
C GLY A 30 -25.35 3.27 24.13
N LEU A 31 -24.78 4.46 23.95
CA LEU A 31 -24.85 5.53 24.95
C LEU A 31 -26.31 5.94 25.18
N VAL A 32 -26.80 5.85 26.41
CA VAL A 32 -28.16 6.29 26.77
C VAL A 32 -28.15 7.76 27.15
N VAL A 33 -28.99 8.53 26.48
CA VAL A 33 -29.13 9.97 26.68
C VAL A 33 -30.59 10.35 26.86
N GLU A 34 -30.82 11.43 27.59
CA GLU A 34 -32.12 12.11 27.69
C GLU A 34 -32.06 13.42 26.91
N GLU A 35 -32.95 13.62 25.94
CA GLU A 35 -33.12 14.91 25.26
C GLU A 35 -34.07 15.80 26.08
N VAL A 36 -33.56 16.94 26.54
CA VAL A 36 -34.18 17.73 27.61
C VAL A 36 -35.46 18.45 27.19
N THR A 37 -35.65 18.73 25.90
CA THR A 37 -36.83 19.48 25.42
C THR A 37 -38.05 18.59 25.31
N SER A 38 -37.87 17.36 24.81
CA SER A 38 -38.93 16.40 24.59
C SER A 38 -39.07 15.36 25.71
N GLY A 39 -38.09 15.26 26.61
CA GLY A 39 -38.02 14.22 27.64
C GLY A 39 -37.76 12.82 27.07
N TRP A 40 -37.26 12.73 25.83
CA TRP A 40 -37.00 11.46 25.18
C TRP A 40 -35.74 10.80 25.75
N VAL A 41 -35.88 9.58 26.27
CA VAL A 41 -34.74 8.77 26.75
C VAL A 41 -34.50 7.62 25.78
N GLY A 42 -33.29 7.53 25.24
CA GLY A 42 -32.94 6.45 24.32
C GLY A 42 -31.45 6.20 24.17
N ALA A 43 -31.11 5.01 23.71
CA ALA A 43 -29.75 4.62 23.35
C ALA A 43 -29.41 5.15 21.96
N VAL A 44 -28.19 5.68 21.77
CA VAL A 44 -27.68 6.05 20.46
C VAL A 44 -27.60 4.81 19.58
N LEU A 45 -28.31 4.82 18.45
CA LEU A 45 -28.14 3.80 17.41
C LEU A 45 -26.99 4.18 16.49
N ARG A 46 -27.02 5.41 15.98
CA ARG A 46 -26.06 5.93 15.01
C ARG A 46 -26.12 7.45 14.92
N VAL A 47 -25.09 8.01 14.32
CA VAL A 47 -25.03 9.42 13.91
C VAL A 47 -25.05 9.49 12.38
N GLU A 48 -25.90 10.34 11.84
CA GLU A 48 -26.06 10.55 10.40
C GLU A 48 -25.75 12.00 10.03
N LYS A 49 -25.37 12.22 8.77
CA LYS A 49 -25.25 13.56 8.19
C LYS A 49 -26.48 13.83 7.32
N SER A 50 -27.28 14.82 7.70
CA SER A 50 -28.51 15.19 6.98
C SER A 50 -28.56 16.71 6.77
N GLY A 51 -28.74 17.15 5.53
CA GLY A 51 -28.87 18.58 5.19
C GLY A 51 -27.69 19.45 5.62
N GLY A 52 -26.48 18.90 5.71
CA GLY A 52 -25.28 19.62 6.18
C GLY A 52 -25.08 19.63 7.71
N MET A 53 -26.01 19.08 8.50
CA MET A 53 -25.91 18.93 9.95
C MET A 53 -25.69 17.47 10.35
N HIS A 54 -25.10 17.25 11.52
CA HIS A 54 -25.06 15.92 12.12
C HIS A 54 -26.26 15.74 13.04
N VAL A 55 -26.92 14.58 12.92
CA VAL A 55 -28.06 14.19 13.74
C VAL A 55 -27.77 12.86 14.42
N VAL A 56 -28.28 12.68 15.63
CA VAL A 56 -28.21 11.43 16.38
C VAL A 56 -29.57 10.73 16.33
N VAL A 57 -29.56 9.44 16.02
CA VAL A 57 -30.75 8.59 16.05
C VAL A 57 -30.76 7.84 17.37
N LEU A 58 -31.82 8.03 18.16
CA LEU A 58 -32.00 7.42 19.47
C LEU A 58 -33.12 6.39 19.43
N GLU A 59 -32.92 5.24 20.08
CA GLU A 59 -33.93 4.19 20.27
C GLU A 59 -34.37 4.12 21.74
N ASP A 60 -35.68 4.15 21.99
CA ASP A 60 -36.22 3.99 23.34
C ASP A 60 -36.36 2.52 23.75
N ARG A 61 -36.75 2.28 25.01
CA ARG A 61 -36.98 0.92 25.56
C ARG A 61 -38.11 0.13 24.87
N HIS A 62 -38.91 0.78 24.01
CA HIS A 62 -40.00 0.18 23.25
C HIS A 62 -39.63 0.04 21.76
N ALA A 63 -38.33 0.13 21.43
CA ALA A 63 -37.78 0.05 20.07
C ALA A 63 -38.33 1.12 19.11
N ARG A 64 -38.79 2.26 19.63
CA ARG A 64 -39.17 3.42 18.80
C ARG A 64 -37.93 4.28 18.58
N THR A 65 -37.81 4.85 17.39
CA THR A 65 -36.68 5.70 17.03
C THR A 65 -37.08 7.15 16.85
N ARG A 66 -36.22 8.08 17.28
CA ARG A 66 -36.32 9.51 16.99
C ARG A 66 -34.96 10.11 16.70
N THR A 67 -34.97 11.14 15.86
CA THR A 67 -33.76 11.83 15.40
C THR A 67 -33.68 13.21 16.02
N PHE A 68 -32.51 13.57 16.53
CA PHE A 68 -32.25 14.86 17.15
C PHE A 68 -30.97 15.49 16.58
N PRO A 69 -30.86 16.83 16.49
CA PRO A 69 -29.59 17.47 16.16
C PRO A 69 -28.50 17.14 17.18
N LEU A 70 -27.28 16.90 16.72
CA LEU A 70 -26.12 16.84 17.61
C LEU A 70 -25.81 18.22 18.20
N GLY A 71 -25.28 18.25 19.43
CA GLY A 71 -24.96 19.48 20.14
C GLY A 71 -25.45 19.47 21.59
N PRO A 72 -25.69 20.64 22.21
CA PRO A 72 -26.24 20.74 23.56
C PRO A 72 -27.70 20.27 23.62
N GLY A 73 -28.22 20.06 24.83
CA GLY A 73 -29.63 19.68 25.05
C GLY A 73 -29.83 18.23 25.46
N PHE A 74 -28.77 17.54 25.89
CA PHE A 74 -28.83 16.17 26.34
C PHE A 74 -28.32 16.02 27.76
N TRP A 75 -28.88 15.07 28.51
CA TRP A 75 -28.35 14.60 29.78
C TRP A 75 -27.84 13.15 29.64
N VAL A 76 -26.73 12.87 30.33
CA VAL A 76 -26.22 11.52 30.59
C VAL A 76 -26.19 11.35 32.09
N GLU A 77 -26.91 10.36 32.62
CA GLU A 77 -27.01 10.11 34.07
C GLU A 77 -27.41 11.36 34.88
N GLY A 78 -28.32 12.18 34.31
CA GLY A 78 -28.80 13.42 34.94
C GLY A 78 -27.83 14.61 34.87
N ALA A 79 -26.67 14.47 34.22
CA ALA A 79 -25.71 15.55 34.02
C ALA A 79 -25.79 16.10 32.58
N PRO A 80 -25.78 17.42 32.37
CA PRO A 80 -25.85 17.99 31.03
C PRO A 80 -24.57 17.72 30.22
N VAL A 81 -24.77 17.39 28.94
CA VAL A 81 -23.71 17.12 27.98
C VAL A 81 -23.95 17.86 26.66
N VAL A 82 -22.88 18.04 25.91
CA VAL A 82 -22.92 18.41 24.49
C VAL A 82 -22.57 17.14 23.71
N LEU A 83 -23.55 16.55 23.02
CA LEU A 83 -23.26 15.39 22.20
C LEU A 83 -22.45 15.80 20.97
N THR A 84 -21.32 15.13 20.76
CA THR A 84 -20.44 15.32 19.62
C THR A 84 -20.49 14.12 18.70
N ALA A 85 -20.11 14.29 17.43
CA ALA A 85 -19.91 13.15 16.55
C ALA A 85 -18.88 12.17 17.18
N PRO A 86 -19.05 10.84 17.01
CA PRO A 86 -18.05 9.87 17.43
C PRO A 86 -16.70 10.21 16.83
N ALA A 87 -15.62 10.02 17.59
CA ALA A 87 -14.30 9.97 16.97
C ALA A 87 -14.32 8.81 15.96
N GLY A 88 -14.11 9.11 14.69
CA GLY A 88 -13.95 8.06 13.68
C GLY A 88 -12.81 7.14 14.08
N PRO A 89 -12.80 5.88 13.61
CA PRO A 89 -11.64 5.01 13.83
C PRO A 89 -10.38 5.76 13.42
N ALA A 90 -9.36 5.74 14.29
CA ALA A 90 -8.09 6.39 14.00
C ALA A 90 -7.60 5.90 12.63
N ALA A 91 -7.17 6.84 11.78
CA ALA A 91 -6.63 6.48 10.47
C ALA A 91 -5.51 5.45 10.69
N PRO A 92 -5.50 4.35 9.92
CA PRO A 92 -4.47 3.34 10.06
C PRO A 92 -3.10 4.03 9.91
N SER A 93 -2.19 3.70 10.84
CA SER A 93 -0.81 4.17 10.78
C SER A 93 -0.20 3.82 9.44
N ALA A 94 0.53 4.76 8.83
CA ALA A 94 1.27 4.48 7.61
C ALA A 94 2.21 3.27 7.81
N PRO A 95 2.39 2.41 6.79
CA PRO A 95 3.24 1.24 6.90
C PRO A 95 4.68 1.67 7.18
N SER A 96 5.36 0.98 8.09
CA SER A 96 6.76 1.26 8.43
C SER A 96 7.76 0.66 7.45
N ARG A 97 7.31 -0.19 6.52
CA ARG A 97 8.13 -0.83 5.49
C ARG A 97 7.48 -0.80 4.11
N THR A 98 8.31 -0.77 3.07
CA THR A 98 7.90 -0.96 1.67
C THR A 98 7.68 -2.45 1.36
N ALA A 99 7.13 -2.75 0.18
CA ALA A 99 6.92 -4.12 -0.28
C ALA A 99 8.23 -4.90 -0.52
N SER A 100 9.34 -4.22 -0.82
CA SER A 100 10.69 -4.82 -0.87
C SER A 100 11.24 -5.17 0.52
N GLY A 101 10.65 -4.60 1.58
CA GLY A 101 11.05 -4.80 2.96
C GLY A 101 11.94 -3.70 3.54
N SER A 102 12.29 -2.66 2.77
CA SER A 102 13.00 -1.47 3.26
C SER A 102 12.17 -0.66 4.24
N VAL A 103 12.82 0.24 5.00
CA VAL A 103 12.12 1.19 5.88
C VAL A 103 11.39 2.23 5.02
N ALA A 104 10.09 2.39 5.24
CA ALA A 104 9.30 3.36 4.49
C ALA A 104 9.69 4.79 4.86
N VAL A 105 9.98 5.61 3.85
CA VAL A 105 10.26 7.03 4.01
C VAL A 105 9.02 7.83 3.59
N HIS A 106 8.34 8.43 4.56
CA HIS A 106 7.16 9.24 4.30
C HIS A 106 7.51 10.70 4.00
N GLY A 107 6.79 11.31 3.06
CA GLY A 107 6.96 12.74 2.74
C GLY A 107 8.24 13.10 1.99
N ALA A 108 8.95 12.11 1.44
CA ALA A 108 10.06 12.37 0.52
C ALA A 108 9.56 13.17 -0.69
N ARG A 109 10.26 14.27 -1.02
CA ARG A 109 10.01 15.00 -2.27
C ARG A 109 10.49 14.13 -3.44
N ALA A 110 9.77 14.17 -4.57
CA ALA A 110 10.19 13.52 -5.80
C ALA A 110 11.61 13.99 -6.15
N ARG A 111 12.57 13.05 -6.20
CA ARG A 111 13.94 13.35 -6.63
C ARG A 111 13.97 13.49 -8.15
N VAL A 112 14.91 14.28 -8.67
CA VAL A 112 15.23 14.24 -10.10
C VAL A 112 15.70 12.82 -10.41
N ALA A 113 15.14 12.20 -11.44
CA ALA A 113 15.53 10.86 -11.86
C ALA A 113 17.06 10.82 -12.06
N ARG A 114 17.71 9.87 -11.39
CA ARG A 114 19.12 9.58 -11.64
C ARG A 114 19.29 9.19 -13.12
N GLY A 115 20.53 9.27 -13.62
CA GLY A 115 20.82 8.74 -14.95
C GLY A 115 20.64 7.22 -15.05
N GLY A 116 20.71 6.52 -13.91
CA GLY A 116 20.56 5.07 -13.81
C GLY A 116 19.24 4.54 -14.36
N ARG A 117 19.27 3.41 -15.07
CA ARG A 117 18.10 2.72 -15.60
C ARG A 117 18.16 1.23 -15.35
N ILE A 118 17.00 0.62 -15.14
CA ILE A 118 16.82 -0.82 -15.20
C ILE A 118 15.95 -1.13 -16.41
N TRP A 119 16.43 -2.02 -17.28
CA TRP A 119 15.66 -2.56 -18.39
C TRP A 119 15.17 -3.95 -18.05
N VAL A 120 13.92 -4.24 -18.41
CA VAL A 120 13.30 -5.55 -18.25
C VAL A 120 12.72 -6.02 -19.57
N GLU A 121 12.74 -7.33 -19.82
CA GLU A 121 12.35 -7.92 -21.10
C GLU A 121 10.85 -7.76 -21.41
N GLY A 122 9.98 -7.83 -20.39
CA GLY A 122 8.54 -7.88 -20.59
C GLY A 122 7.74 -6.93 -19.71
N ARG A 123 6.46 -6.77 -20.08
CA ARG A 123 5.50 -5.99 -19.30
C ARG A 123 5.26 -6.60 -17.92
N HIS A 124 5.23 -7.93 -17.84
CA HIS A 124 4.97 -8.63 -16.58
C HIS A 124 6.11 -8.43 -15.60
N ASP A 125 7.36 -8.41 -16.08
CA ASP A 125 8.55 -8.05 -15.29
C ASP A 125 8.43 -6.64 -14.74
N ALA A 126 8.12 -5.67 -15.61
CA ALA A 126 7.95 -4.28 -15.20
C ALA A 126 6.84 -4.14 -14.14
N GLU A 127 5.71 -4.82 -14.32
CA GLU A 127 4.61 -4.80 -13.37
C GLU A 127 4.95 -5.49 -12.04
N LEU A 128 5.74 -6.58 -12.06
CA LEU A 128 6.21 -7.24 -10.84
C LEU A 128 7.24 -6.39 -10.10
N VAL A 129 8.17 -5.77 -10.84
CA VAL A 129 9.17 -4.87 -10.29
C VAL A 129 8.50 -3.66 -9.65
N GLU A 130 7.53 -3.03 -10.32
CA GLU A 130 6.75 -1.93 -9.74
C GLU A 130 6.00 -2.36 -8.48
N ARG A 131 5.39 -3.56 -8.50
CA ARG A 131 4.62 -4.07 -7.35
C ARG A 131 5.46 -4.21 -6.08
N VAL A 132 6.72 -4.65 -6.21
CA VAL A 132 7.55 -4.98 -5.04
C VAL A 132 8.58 -3.89 -4.71
N TRP A 133 9.20 -3.28 -5.72
CA TRP A 133 10.30 -2.31 -5.54
C TRP A 133 9.94 -0.89 -5.98
N GLY A 134 8.73 -0.64 -6.50
CA GLY A 134 8.37 0.68 -7.05
C GLY A 134 8.58 1.84 -6.08
N ASP A 135 8.28 1.63 -4.79
CA ASP A 135 8.50 2.65 -3.75
C ASP A 135 9.98 3.00 -3.56
N ASP A 136 10.83 1.99 -3.49
CA ASP A 136 12.28 2.14 -3.32
C ASP A 136 12.93 2.76 -4.57
N LEU A 137 12.55 2.28 -5.75
CA LEU A 137 13.06 2.80 -7.03
C LEU A 137 12.71 4.27 -7.21
N ARG A 138 11.48 4.68 -6.86
CA ARG A 138 11.06 6.09 -6.89
C ARG A 138 11.83 6.93 -5.88
N LEU A 139 12.15 6.39 -4.70
CA LEU A 139 12.98 7.08 -3.71
C LEU A 139 14.42 7.27 -4.18
N GLU A 140 14.97 6.28 -4.87
CA GLU A 140 16.32 6.33 -5.44
C GLU A 140 16.41 7.06 -6.78
N GLY A 141 15.26 7.40 -7.38
CA GLY A 141 15.17 8.05 -8.69
C GLY A 141 15.59 7.14 -9.84
N VAL A 142 15.45 5.83 -9.68
CA VAL A 142 15.73 4.83 -10.73
C VAL A 142 14.46 4.59 -11.53
N VAL A 143 14.60 4.56 -12.86
CA VAL A 143 13.49 4.28 -13.78
C VAL A 143 13.64 2.87 -14.33
N VAL A 144 12.53 2.14 -14.35
CA VAL A 144 12.40 0.83 -15.00
C VAL A 144 11.75 1.04 -16.37
N GLU A 145 12.39 0.55 -17.42
CA GLU A 145 11.88 0.63 -18.79
C GLU A 145 11.76 -0.79 -19.37
N MET A 146 10.69 -1.03 -20.11
CA MET A 146 10.47 -2.31 -20.78
C MET A 146 11.15 -2.27 -22.15
N LEU A 147 11.89 -3.33 -22.48
CA LEU A 147 12.40 -3.58 -23.83
C LEU A 147 11.33 -4.26 -24.68
N ASP A 148 11.26 -3.92 -25.96
CA ASP A 148 10.42 -4.66 -26.92
C ASP A 148 11.19 -5.89 -27.42
N GLY A 149 11.52 -6.78 -26.48
CA GLY A 149 12.43 -7.91 -26.66
C GLY A 149 13.93 -7.54 -26.58
N VAL A 150 14.76 -8.56 -26.35
CA VAL A 150 16.22 -8.39 -26.16
C VAL A 150 17.05 -8.70 -27.42
N ASP A 151 16.42 -8.97 -28.55
CA ASP A 151 17.10 -9.46 -29.76
C ASP A 151 18.22 -8.53 -30.28
N ASP A 152 18.07 -7.21 -30.15
CA ASP A 152 19.13 -6.23 -30.42
C ASP A 152 19.51 -5.44 -29.15
N LEU A 153 19.74 -6.14 -28.05
CA LEU A 153 20.19 -5.50 -26.80
C LEU A 153 21.48 -4.70 -27.00
N ALA A 154 22.40 -5.19 -27.85
CA ALA A 154 23.65 -4.49 -28.12
C ALA A 154 23.42 -3.15 -28.87
N GLY A 155 22.46 -3.09 -29.80
CA GLY A 155 22.02 -1.85 -30.44
C GLY A 155 21.46 -0.86 -29.44
N ALA A 156 20.49 -1.29 -28.63
CA ALA A 156 19.88 -0.46 -27.60
C ALA A 156 20.91 0.07 -26.59
N VAL A 157 21.85 -0.76 -26.15
CA VAL A 157 22.95 -0.37 -25.26
C VAL A 157 23.85 0.70 -25.89
N ARG A 158 24.17 0.57 -27.19
CA ARG A 158 24.97 1.58 -27.91
C ARG A 158 24.24 2.92 -27.99
N GLU A 159 22.94 2.90 -28.25
CA GLU A 159 22.10 4.10 -28.29
C GLU A 159 22.01 4.77 -26.92
N PHE A 160 21.82 3.97 -25.86
CA PHE A 160 21.78 4.48 -24.50
C PHE A 160 23.14 5.00 -24.02
N ALA A 161 24.25 4.45 -24.52
CA ALA A 161 25.62 4.86 -24.17
C ALA A 161 25.87 4.96 -22.65
N PRO A 162 25.78 3.83 -21.91
CA PRO A 162 25.90 3.84 -20.45
C PRO A 162 27.28 4.36 -19.99
N GLY A 163 27.29 5.02 -18.83
CA GLY A 163 28.49 5.65 -18.31
C GLY A 163 28.45 6.07 -16.84
N PRO A 164 29.49 6.78 -16.38
CA PRO A 164 29.53 7.35 -15.03
C PRO A 164 28.28 8.18 -14.74
N GLY A 165 27.57 7.87 -13.66
CA GLY A 165 26.31 8.53 -13.28
C GLY A 165 25.09 8.17 -14.15
N ARG A 166 25.25 7.30 -15.16
CA ARG A 166 24.19 6.81 -16.05
C ARG A 166 24.37 5.31 -16.34
N ARG A 167 24.37 4.51 -15.28
CA ARG A 167 24.50 3.05 -15.36
C ARG A 167 23.23 2.40 -15.87
N LEU A 168 23.39 1.26 -16.53
CA LEU A 168 22.29 0.47 -17.07
C LEU A 168 22.33 -0.94 -16.47
N GLY A 169 21.29 -1.30 -15.73
CA GLY A 169 20.99 -2.67 -15.36
C GLY A 169 20.02 -3.28 -16.37
N VAL A 170 20.19 -4.55 -16.72
CA VAL A 170 19.26 -5.28 -17.59
C VAL A 170 18.90 -6.60 -16.91
N LEU A 171 17.62 -6.89 -16.77
CA LEU A 171 17.09 -8.16 -16.31
C LEU A 171 16.48 -8.91 -17.50
N VAL A 172 16.98 -10.12 -17.75
CA VAL A 172 16.58 -10.98 -18.87
C VAL A 172 15.99 -12.28 -18.33
N ASP A 173 14.96 -12.78 -19.00
CA ASP A 173 14.35 -14.06 -18.66
C ASP A 173 15.24 -15.21 -19.13
N HIS A 174 15.10 -16.38 -18.51
CA HIS A 174 15.77 -17.62 -18.90
C HIS A 174 17.28 -17.51 -19.21
N LEU A 175 18.00 -16.68 -18.45
CA LEU A 175 19.43 -16.45 -18.65
C LEU A 175 20.24 -17.62 -18.08
N VAL A 176 20.37 -18.68 -18.88
CA VAL A 176 21.10 -19.91 -18.55
C VAL A 176 22.25 -20.16 -19.51
N PRO A 177 23.35 -20.82 -19.09
CA PRO A 177 24.49 -21.08 -19.96
C PRO A 177 24.10 -21.80 -21.26
N GLY A 178 24.49 -21.23 -22.40
CA GLY A 178 24.22 -21.79 -23.73
C GLY A 178 22.89 -21.37 -24.36
N SER A 179 22.02 -20.66 -23.63
CA SER A 179 20.77 -20.11 -24.18
C SER A 179 21.02 -19.02 -25.21
N LYS A 180 19.97 -18.63 -25.96
CA LYS A 180 20.04 -17.50 -26.90
C LYS A 180 20.30 -16.20 -26.13
N GLU A 181 19.65 -16.06 -24.99
CA GLU A 181 19.70 -14.92 -24.07
C GLU A 181 21.12 -14.75 -23.52
N SER A 182 21.82 -15.84 -23.19
CA SER A 182 23.22 -15.79 -22.74
C SER A 182 24.17 -15.24 -23.82
N ARG A 183 23.90 -15.51 -25.10
CA ARG A 183 24.68 -14.97 -26.22
C ARG A 183 24.41 -13.48 -26.43
N ILE A 184 23.14 -13.09 -26.40
CA ILE A 184 22.69 -11.69 -26.48
C ILE A 184 23.31 -10.84 -25.36
N ALA A 185 23.25 -11.33 -24.11
CA ALA A 185 23.86 -10.66 -22.96
C ALA A 185 25.37 -10.46 -23.17
N ALA A 186 26.08 -11.49 -23.62
CA ALA A 186 27.51 -11.41 -23.90
C ALA A 186 27.86 -10.44 -25.04
N ASP A 187 27.01 -10.34 -26.07
CA ASP A 187 27.16 -9.37 -27.16
C ASP A 187 26.97 -7.93 -26.64
N ALA A 188 25.96 -7.69 -25.80
CA ALA A 188 25.70 -6.39 -25.19
C ALA A 188 26.83 -5.95 -24.26
N MET A 189 27.35 -6.86 -23.43
CA MET A 189 28.48 -6.57 -22.54
C MET A 189 29.76 -6.18 -23.31
N ARG A 190 29.95 -6.69 -24.53
CA ARG A 190 31.11 -6.35 -25.38
C ARG A 190 31.07 -4.92 -25.94
N VAL A 191 29.90 -4.29 -26.01
CA VAL A 191 29.73 -2.95 -26.59
C VAL A 191 29.62 -1.83 -25.55
N ALA A 192 29.64 -2.17 -24.26
CA ALA A 192 29.56 -1.22 -23.15
C ALA A 192 30.81 -1.27 -22.26
N ARG A 193 30.99 -0.23 -21.43
CA ARG A 193 32.00 -0.26 -20.38
C ARG A 193 31.59 -1.25 -19.28
N PRO A 194 32.50 -2.10 -18.76
CA PRO A 194 32.16 -3.10 -17.73
C PRO A 194 31.59 -2.53 -16.44
N ASP A 195 31.92 -1.28 -16.09
CA ASP A 195 31.44 -0.58 -14.90
C ASP A 195 30.12 0.20 -15.12
N ALA A 196 29.59 0.17 -16.35
CA ALA A 196 28.44 0.95 -16.77
C ALA A 196 27.24 0.11 -17.20
N LEU A 197 27.44 -1.17 -17.53
CA LEU A 197 26.39 -2.13 -17.88
C LEU A 197 26.49 -3.38 -17.01
N LEU A 198 25.37 -3.78 -16.42
CA LEU A 198 25.21 -5.07 -15.76
C LEU A 198 24.01 -5.80 -16.37
N VAL A 199 24.25 -6.97 -16.95
CA VAL A 199 23.19 -7.84 -17.47
C VAL A 199 23.06 -9.04 -16.55
N LEU A 200 21.90 -9.17 -15.93
CA LEU A 200 21.51 -10.29 -15.09
C LEU A 200 20.28 -10.97 -15.66
N GLY A 201 19.95 -12.12 -15.11
CA GLY A 201 18.72 -12.80 -15.44
C GLY A 201 18.40 -13.89 -14.45
N HIS A 202 17.24 -14.50 -14.65
CA HIS A 202 16.72 -15.54 -13.79
C HIS A 202 16.58 -16.88 -14.53
N PRO A 203 16.60 -18.01 -13.82
CA PRO A 203 16.54 -19.33 -14.45
C PRO A 203 15.14 -19.68 -15.00
N TYR A 204 14.14 -18.89 -14.65
CA TYR A 204 12.75 -19.14 -15.03
C TYR A 204 12.52 -18.95 -16.51
N VAL A 205 11.60 -19.74 -17.06
CA VAL A 205 11.14 -19.59 -18.45
C VAL A 205 10.37 -18.27 -18.63
N ASP A 206 9.66 -17.86 -17.59
CA ASP A 206 8.89 -16.62 -17.54
C ASP A 206 8.80 -16.13 -16.09
N VAL A 207 8.72 -14.81 -15.91
CA VAL A 207 8.59 -14.16 -14.60
C VAL A 207 7.43 -14.65 -13.73
N TRP A 208 6.36 -15.22 -14.33
CA TRP A 208 5.26 -15.83 -13.56
C TRP A 208 5.79 -16.89 -12.58
N GLN A 209 6.79 -17.67 -13.00
CA GLN A 209 7.37 -18.75 -12.21
C GLN A 209 8.19 -18.23 -11.01
N ALA A 210 8.55 -16.95 -11.00
CA ALA A 210 9.24 -16.32 -9.88
C ALA A 210 8.30 -15.97 -8.71
N VAL A 211 6.98 -16.01 -8.92
CA VAL A 211 5.99 -15.93 -7.83
C VAL A 211 5.93 -17.29 -7.15
N ARG A 212 6.01 -17.30 -5.81
CA ARG A 212 5.93 -18.55 -5.04
C ARG A 212 4.65 -19.32 -5.37
N PRO A 213 4.72 -20.63 -5.67
CA PRO A 213 3.58 -21.41 -6.13
C PRO A 213 2.42 -21.42 -5.12
N GLU A 214 2.72 -21.34 -3.81
CA GLU A 214 1.70 -21.34 -2.76
C GLU A 214 0.78 -20.11 -2.83
N ARG A 215 1.25 -19.01 -3.44
CA ARG A 215 0.46 -17.78 -3.61
C ARG A 215 -0.72 -17.97 -4.55
N VAL A 216 -0.59 -18.92 -5.47
CA VAL A 216 -1.62 -19.28 -6.46
C VAL A 216 -2.26 -20.63 -6.16
N GLY A 217 -2.03 -21.19 -4.97
CA GLY A 217 -2.62 -22.45 -4.52
C GLY A 217 -1.94 -23.69 -5.09
N LEU A 218 -0.67 -23.58 -5.49
CA LEU A 218 0.12 -24.68 -6.05
C LEU A 218 1.19 -25.13 -5.06
N THR A 219 1.57 -26.40 -5.15
CA THR A 219 2.78 -26.92 -4.47
C THR A 219 4.04 -26.64 -5.29
N SER A 220 3.91 -26.64 -6.62
CA SER A 220 4.98 -26.33 -7.56
C SER A 220 4.36 -25.86 -8.88
N TRP A 221 5.06 -25.01 -9.62
CA TRP A 221 4.65 -24.65 -10.98
C TRP A 221 4.66 -25.88 -11.90
N PRO A 222 3.63 -26.07 -12.77
CA PRO A 222 3.64 -27.13 -13.77
C PRO A 222 4.84 -27.01 -14.71
N THR A 223 5.35 -28.16 -15.17
CA THR A 223 6.40 -28.19 -16.20
C THR A 223 5.73 -28.30 -17.56
N ILE A 224 6.00 -27.33 -18.44
CA ILE A 224 5.42 -27.28 -19.78
C ILE A 224 6.43 -27.86 -20.79
N ASP A 225 5.95 -28.76 -21.65
CA ASP A 225 6.75 -29.38 -22.69
C ASP A 225 7.34 -28.34 -23.65
N ARG A 226 8.55 -28.63 -24.12
CA ARG A 226 9.23 -27.78 -25.10
C ARG A 226 8.43 -27.72 -26.40
N GLY A 227 8.28 -26.51 -26.94
CA GLY A 227 7.53 -26.26 -28.18
C GLY A 227 6.10 -25.79 -27.95
N THR A 228 5.59 -25.91 -26.72
CA THR A 228 4.34 -25.28 -26.29
C THR A 228 4.63 -23.86 -25.80
N GLU A 229 3.76 -22.90 -26.15
CA GLU A 229 3.85 -21.55 -25.58
C GLU A 229 3.61 -21.63 -24.07
N TRP A 230 4.60 -21.19 -23.29
CA TRP A 230 4.67 -21.50 -21.87
C TRP A 230 3.49 -20.94 -21.08
N LYS A 231 3.06 -19.69 -21.33
CA LYS A 231 1.96 -19.07 -20.59
C LYS A 231 0.64 -19.80 -20.85
N ARG A 232 0.31 -20.10 -22.11
CA ARG A 232 -0.88 -20.90 -22.45
C ARG A 232 -0.83 -22.29 -21.87
N GLY A 233 0.32 -22.97 -21.92
CA GLY A 233 0.50 -24.28 -21.30
C GLY A 233 0.23 -24.24 -19.79
N ILE A 234 0.73 -23.22 -19.08
CA ILE A 234 0.42 -23.02 -17.65
C ILE A 234 -1.08 -22.81 -17.44
N LEU A 235 -1.74 -21.99 -18.26
CA LEU A 235 -3.18 -21.76 -18.13
C LEU A 235 -3.99 -23.04 -18.33
N ASP A 236 -3.63 -23.84 -19.33
CA ASP A 236 -4.29 -25.12 -19.60
C ASP A 236 -4.12 -26.11 -18.42
N GLU A 237 -2.90 -26.24 -17.87
CA GLU A 237 -2.62 -27.07 -16.69
C GLU A 237 -3.39 -26.60 -15.44
N LEU A 238 -3.60 -25.29 -15.30
CA LEU A 238 -4.36 -24.70 -14.19
C LEU A 238 -5.88 -24.71 -14.43
N GLY A 239 -6.34 -25.18 -15.61
CA GLY A 239 -7.74 -25.14 -16.01
C GLY A 239 -8.29 -23.72 -16.15
N TRP A 240 -7.44 -22.74 -16.45
CA TRP A 240 -7.82 -21.36 -16.68
C TRP A 240 -8.04 -21.10 -18.18
N PRO A 241 -8.86 -20.11 -18.56
CA PRO A 241 -8.99 -19.71 -19.96
C PRO A 241 -7.61 -19.41 -20.58
N ALA A 242 -7.35 -19.92 -21.79
CA ALA A 242 -6.05 -19.82 -22.48
C ALA A 242 -6.17 -19.50 -23.98
N GLN A 243 -7.34 -19.05 -24.44
CA GLN A 243 -7.63 -18.93 -25.88
C GLN A 243 -7.08 -17.62 -26.48
N SER A 244 -7.00 -16.55 -25.69
CA SER A 244 -6.67 -15.21 -26.16
C SER A 244 -5.57 -14.53 -25.32
N GLN A 245 -4.97 -13.48 -25.88
CA GLN A 245 -4.04 -12.63 -25.13
C GLN A 245 -4.73 -11.95 -23.92
N ALA A 246 -6.04 -11.69 -24.02
CA ALA A 246 -6.82 -11.14 -22.91
C ALA A 246 -6.94 -12.14 -21.75
N ASP A 247 -6.97 -13.44 -22.05
CA ASP A 247 -6.93 -14.48 -21.01
C ASP A 247 -5.59 -14.49 -20.28
N VAL A 248 -4.48 -14.43 -21.02
CA VAL A 248 -3.12 -14.33 -20.46
C VAL A 248 -2.99 -13.08 -19.58
N ALA A 249 -3.49 -11.93 -20.04
CA ALA A 249 -3.45 -10.70 -19.25
C ALA A 249 -4.29 -10.81 -17.96
N ARG A 250 -5.49 -11.40 -18.01
CA ARG A 250 -6.32 -11.64 -16.82
C ARG A 250 -5.65 -12.57 -15.82
N ALA A 251 -5.03 -13.65 -16.32
CA ALA A 251 -4.31 -14.58 -15.47
C ALA A 251 -3.10 -13.93 -14.81
N TRP A 252 -2.34 -13.11 -15.54
CA TRP A 252 -1.24 -12.35 -14.94
C TRP A 252 -1.76 -11.42 -13.84
N GLN A 253 -2.82 -10.65 -14.09
CA GLN A 253 -3.40 -9.77 -13.07
C GLN A 253 -3.88 -10.56 -11.83
N ARG A 254 -4.44 -11.76 -12.04
CA ARG A 254 -4.80 -12.67 -10.95
C ARG A 254 -3.56 -13.09 -10.14
N ILE A 255 -2.46 -13.48 -10.80
CA ILE A 255 -1.20 -13.89 -10.16
C ILE A 255 -0.58 -12.71 -9.42
N LEU A 256 -0.38 -11.57 -10.09
CA LEU A 256 0.18 -10.35 -9.51
C LEU A 256 -0.63 -9.84 -8.31
N GLY A 257 -1.96 -9.99 -8.35
CA GLY A 257 -2.86 -9.70 -7.24
C GLY A 257 -2.54 -10.46 -5.95
N THR A 258 -1.88 -11.62 -6.04
CA THR A 258 -1.48 -12.43 -4.88
C THR A 258 -0.15 -12.00 -4.26
N VAL A 259 0.66 -11.19 -4.96
CA VAL A 259 1.97 -10.73 -4.50
C VAL A 259 1.81 -9.51 -3.59
N ARG A 260 2.15 -9.66 -2.31
CA ARG A 260 2.02 -8.60 -1.31
C ARG A 260 3.34 -7.88 -1.04
N ASP A 261 4.41 -8.66 -0.94
CA ASP A 261 5.76 -8.20 -0.63
C ASP A 261 6.81 -9.19 -1.15
N TYR A 262 8.09 -8.86 -0.98
CA TYR A 262 9.23 -9.65 -1.45
C TYR A 262 9.19 -11.12 -1.02
N ARG A 263 8.55 -11.47 0.10
CA ARG A 263 8.51 -12.86 0.61
C ARG A 263 7.66 -13.77 -0.25
N ASP A 264 6.77 -13.20 -1.06
CA ASP A 264 5.90 -13.92 -1.98
C ASP A 264 6.64 -14.28 -3.30
N LEU A 265 7.94 -13.92 -3.43
CA LEU A 265 8.78 -14.23 -4.59
C LEU A 265 9.89 -15.24 -4.26
N GLU A 266 10.41 -15.87 -5.30
CA GLU A 266 11.55 -16.76 -5.24
C GLU A 266 12.86 -16.01 -4.99
N PRO A 267 13.75 -16.49 -4.09
CA PRO A 267 14.98 -15.78 -3.73
C PRO A 267 15.94 -15.51 -4.89
N THR A 268 15.91 -16.36 -5.91
CA THR A 268 16.75 -16.23 -7.12
C THR A 268 16.39 -14.99 -7.93
N LEU A 269 15.11 -14.60 -8.02
CA LEU A 269 14.72 -13.34 -8.66
C LEU A 269 15.07 -12.15 -7.76
N LEU A 270 14.72 -12.24 -6.47
CA LEU A 270 14.97 -11.18 -5.49
C LEU A 270 16.44 -10.73 -5.53
N GLY A 271 17.37 -11.69 -5.40
CA GLY A 271 18.80 -11.38 -5.38
C GLY A 271 19.28 -10.68 -6.66
N ARG A 272 18.70 -10.99 -7.82
CA ARG A 272 19.06 -10.35 -9.09
C ARG A 272 18.54 -8.93 -9.20
N VAL A 273 17.31 -8.68 -8.76
CA VAL A 273 16.75 -7.34 -8.78
C VAL A 273 17.50 -6.43 -7.80
N GLU A 274 17.79 -6.91 -6.59
CA GLU A 274 18.60 -6.16 -5.62
C GLU A 274 20.00 -5.86 -6.17
N GLU A 275 20.65 -6.84 -6.79
CA GLU A 275 21.97 -6.66 -7.43
C GLU A 275 21.94 -5.58 -8.54
N LEU A 276 20.86 -5.52 -9.35
CA LEU A 276 20.67 -4.45 -10.33
C LEU A 276 20.45 -3.08 -9.68
N ILE A 277 19.64 -3.02 -8.61
CA ILE A 277 19.35 -1.77 -7.89
C ILE A 277 20.64 -1.22 -7.28
N ASP A 278 21.41 -2.04 -6.58
CA ASP A 278 22.70 -1.67 -6.01
C ASP A 278 23.66 -1.16 -7.10
N PHE A 279 23.70 -1.85 -8.25
CA PHE A 279 24.56 -1.46 -9.36
C PHE A 279 24.22 -0.07 -9.92
N VAL A 280 22.93 0.21 -10.18
CA VAL A 280 22.50 1.46 -10.82
C VAL A 280 22.41 2.65 -9.85
N THR A 281 22.37 2.38 -8.55
CA THR A 281 22.33 3.41 -7.50
C THR A 281 23.69 3.74 -6.90
N ALA A 282 24.69 2.87 -7.09
CA ALA A 282 26.04 3.10 -6.59
C ALA A 282 26.66 4.40 -7.15
N ASP A 283 27.32 5.14 -6.25
CA ASP A 283 27.94 6.42 -6.58
C ASP A 283 29.09 6.25 -7.60
N PRO A 284 29.32 7.25 -8.47
CA PRO A 284 30.48 7.25 -9.35
C PRO A 284 31.75 7.18 -8.51
N LEU A 285 32.70 6.31 -8.88
CA LEU A 285 34.02 6.32 -8.26
C LEU A 285 34.62 7.73 -8.41
N PRO A 286 35.25 8.29 -7.36
CA PRO A 286 35.94 9.56 -7.46
C PRO A 286 36.98 9.47 -8.58
N THR A 287 36.91 10.44 -9.50
CA THR A 287 37.75 10.51 -10.70
C THR A 287 39.16 10.95 -10.37
#